data_AF-A0A271LLW8-F1
#
_entry.id   AF-A0A271LLW8-F1
#
_cell.length_a   1.000
_cell.length_b   1.000
_cell.length_c   1.000
_cell.angle_alpha   90.00
_cell.angle_beta   90.00
_cell.angle_gamma   90.00
#
_symmetry.space_group_name_H-M   'P 1'
#
loop_
_entity.id
_entity.type
_entity.pdbx_description
1 polymer ?
#
loop_
_entity_poly.entity_id
_entity_poly.type
_entity_poly.pdbx_seq_one_letter_code
_entity_poly.pdbx_strand_id
1 'polypeptide(L)'
;MGGAACLTARDLARHGLLFARKGEGVEGRRVGDAAFIEETRRNPGPVYSKTRDWTYYSRQVNTDGTFLGHGGYGGQFMLANPDTGTVVVYFGVLENKSAFDRAFSDPLVKMMAELAAE
;
A
#
# COMPACT_ATOMS: atom_id res chain seq x y z
N MET A 1 -5.08 -9.62 3.22
CA MET A 1 -4.14 -10.72 2.89
C MET A 1 -3.70 -11.45 4.16
N GLY A 2 -3.53 -12.77 4.08
CA GLY A 2 -3.03 -13.62 5.17
C GLY A 2 -1.53 -13.40 5.42
N GLY A 3 -1.15 -13.22 6.68
CA GLY A 3 0.17 -12.71 7.11
C GLY A 3 1.37 -13.64 7.01
N ALA A 4 1.38 -14.59 6.07
CA ALA A 4 2.42 -15.62 5.95
C ALA A 4 3.49 -15.35 4.86
N ALA A 5 3.35 -14.27 4.08
CA ALA A 5 4.31 -13.95 3.03
C ALA A 5 5.62 -13.39 3.61
N CYS A 6 6.76 -13.96 3.20
CA CYS A 6 8.10 -13.50 3.56
C CYS A 6 8.86 -13.09 2.29
N LEU A 7 9.23 -11.82 2.19
CA LEU A 7 9.87 -11.23 1.01
C LEU A 7 10.97 -10.26 1.46
N THR A 8 11.96 -10.02 0.59
CA THR A 8 12.86 -8.89 0.77
C THR A 8 12.13 -7.57 0.49
N ALA A 9 12.65 -6.43 0.97
CA ALA A 9 12.05 -5.13 0.70
C ALA A 9 11.96 -4.86 -0.81
N ARG A 10 12.99 -5.30 -1.54
CA ARG A 10 13.07 -5.18 -3.00
C ARG A 10 12.02 -6.03 -3.70
N ASP A 11 11.76 -7.25 -3.24
CA ASP A 11 10.77 -8.11 -3.87
C ASP A 11 9.35 -7.66 -3.56
N LEU A 12 9.10 -7.15 -2.35
CA LEU A 12 7.84 -6.49 -2.04
C LEU A 12 7.65 -5.20 -2.86
N ALA A 13 8.73 -4.44 -3.12
CA ALA A 13 8.67 -3.28 -4.00
C ALA A 13 8.36 -3.69 -5.45
N ARG A 14 8.94 -4.78 -5.95
CA ARG A 14 8.60 -5.36 -7.27
C ARG A 14 7.15 -5.81 -7.36
N HIS A 15 6.61 -6.38 -6.29
CA HIS A 15 5.18 -6.69 -6.21
C HIS A 15 4.34 -5.39 -6.25
N GLY A 16 4.72 -4.37 -5.48
CA GLY A 16 4.08 -3.05 -5.50
C GLY A 16 4.13 -2.37 -6.88
N LEU A 17 5.20 -2.60 -7.65
CA LEU A 17 5.34 -2.05 -9.00
C LEU A 17 4.25 -2.58 -9.95
N LEU A 18 3.67 -3.75 -9.67
CA LEU A 18 2.50 -4.22 -10.44
C LEU A 18 1.29 -3.31 -10.22
N PHE A 19 1.10 -2.71 -9.04
CA PHE A 19 0.07 -1.70 -8.83
C PHE A 19 0.44 -0.37 -9.49
N ALA A 20 1.69 0.08 -9.28
CA ALA A 20 2.17 1.34 -9.84
C ALA A 20 2.13 1.37 -11.38
N ARG A 21 2.34 0.21 -12.03
CA ARG A 21 2.27 0.03 -13.48
C ARG A 21 0.91 -0.49 -13.96
N LYS A 22 -0.13 -0.37 -13.14
CA LYS A 22 -1.51 -0.71 -13.50
C LYS A 22 -1.66 -2.13 -14.06
N GLY A 23 -0.94 -3.08 -13.47
CA GLY A 23 -0.97 -4.49 -13.80
C GLY A 23 0.03 -4.93 -14.87
N GLU A 24 0.88 -4.03 -15.37
CA GLU A 24 1.93 -4.37 -16.33
C GLU A 24 3.19 -4.89 -15.64
N GLY A 25 3.59 -6.09 -16.02
CA GLY A 25 4.80 -6.76 -15.58
C GLY A 25 6.01 -6.45 -16.47
N VAL A 26 6.96 -7.39 -16.51
CA VAL A 26 8.15 -7.27 -17.36
C VAL A 26 7.76 -7.49 -18.84
N GLU A 27 8.40 -6.76 -19.75
CA GLU A 27 8.20 -6.88 -21.21
C GLU A 27 6.73 -6.68 -21.65
N GLY A 28 6.00 -5.78 -20.98
CA GLY A 28 4.61 -5.49 -21.31
C GLY A 28 3.62 -6.61 -20.96
N ARG A 29 4.07 -7.68 -20.28
CA ARG A 29 3.20 -8.78 -19.88
C ARG A 29 2.16 -8.30 -18.88
N ARG A 30 0.88 -8.40 -19.23
CA ARG A 30 -0.22 -8.10 -18.30
C ARG A 30 -0.36 -9.21 -17.26
N VAL A 31 -0.28 -8.83 -15.99
CA VAL A 31 -0.47 -9.71 -14.82
C VAL A 31 -1.60 -9.25 -13.89
N GLY A 32 -2.04 -8.00 -14.05
CA GLY A 32 -3.21 -7.44 -13.36
C GLY A 32 -4.09 -6.64 -14.31
N ASP A 33 -5.29 -6.30 -13.85
CA ASP A 33 -6.24 -5.51 -14.62
C ASP A 33 -6.17 -4.02 -14.24
N ALA A 34 -5.88 -3.16 -15.22
CA ALA A 34 -5.74 -1.73 -15.01
C ALA A 34 -7.04 -1.08 -14.53
N ALA A 35 -8.19 -1.53 -15.06
CA ALA A 35 -9.49 -0.98 -14.68
C ALA A 35 -9.83 -1.32 -13.22
N PHE A 36 -9.56 -2.55 -12.78
CA PHE A 36 -9.73 -2.98 -11.40
C PHE A 36 -8.85 -2.17 -10.43
N ILE A 37 -7.60 -1.90 -10.80
CA ILE A 37 -6.67 -1.08 -10.00
C ILE A 37 -7.20 0.35 -9.87
N GLU A 38 -7.67 0.96 -10.95
CA GLU A 38 -8.25 2.31 -10.94
C GLU A 38 -9.58 2.36 -10.18
N GLU A 39 -10.44 1.37 -10.34
CA GLU A 39 -11.71 1.28 -9.61
C GLU A 39 -11.47 1.11 -8.10
N THR A 40 -10.43 0.37 -7.72
CA THR A 40 -10.02 0.22 -6.32
C THR A 40 -9.71 1.57 -5.67
N ARG A 41 -9.05 2.47 -6.41
CA ARG A 41 -8.74 3.85 -5.99
C ARG A 41 -9.97 4.77 -6.00
N ARG A 42 -10.77 4.75 -7.07
CA ARG A 42 -11.84 5.73 -7.34
C ARG A 42 -13.18 5.43 -6.68
N ASN A 43 -13.45 4.17 -6.35
CA ASN A 43 -14.62 3.75 -5.59
C ASN A 43 -14.17 3.15 -4.25
N PRO A 44 -13.62 3.99 -3.36
CA PRO A 44 -13.12 3.52 -2.09
C PRO A 44 -14.26 2.96 -1.23
N GLY A 45 -14.00 1.86 -0.53
CA GLY A 45 -14.92 1.28 0.43
C GLY A 45 -15.04 2.13 1.72
N PRO A 46 -15.41 1.53 2.86
CA PRO A 46 -15.55 2.28 4.10
C PRO A 46 -14.24 2.95 4.51
N VAL A 47 -14.38 4.06 5.21
CA VAL A 47 -13.28 4.77 5.85
C VAL A 47 -12.55 3.83 6.81
N TYR A 48 -11.21 3.85 6.81
CA TYR A 48 -10.39 2.88 7.55
C TYR A 48 -10.64 2.91 9.05
N SER A 49 -10.72 4.10 9.65
CA SER A 49 -11.15 4.31 11.03
C SER A 49 -11.44 5.79 11.29
N LYS A 50 -12.15 6.12 12.37
CA LYS A 50 -12.50 7.50 12.73
C LYS A 50 -11.30 8.45 12.81
N THR A 51 -10.14 7.96 13.21
CA THR A 51 -8.93 8.76 13.40
C THR A 51 -7.96 8.68 12.21
N ARG A 52 -8.33 7.99 11.12
CA ARG A 52 -7.60 7.91 9.83
C ARG A 52 -8.64 7.95 8.73
N ASP A 53 -9.41 9.03 8.78
CA ASP A 53 -10.57 9.28 7.94
C ASP A 53 -10.21 9.72 6.52
N TRP A 54 -8.95 10.08 6.30
CA TRP A 54 -8.36 10.36 5.01
C TRP A 54 -7.96 9.11 4.21
N THR A 55 -8.04 7.91 4.81
CA THR A 55 -7.84 6.63 4.07
C THR A 55 -9.09 5.78 4.11
N TYR A 56 -9.29 5.04 3.04
CA TYR A 56 -10.36 4.07 2.86
C TYR A 56 -9.79 2.67 2.70
N TYR A 57 -10.60 1.66 3.01
CA TYR A 57 -10.26 0.26 2.77
C TYR A 57 -11.08 -0.30 1.60
N SER A 58 -10.42 -0.69 0.53
CA SER A 58 -11.03 -1.16 -0.72
C SER A 58 -10.28 -2.40 -1.22
N ARG A 59 -11.00 -3.49 -1.51
CA ARG A 59 -10.44 -4.69 -2.17
C ARG A 59 -9.10 -5.17 -1.59
N GLN A 60 -9.02 -5.25 -0.25
CA GLN A 60 -7.84 -5.69 0.50
C GLN A 60 -6.64 -4.73 0.49
N VAL A 61 -6.85 -3.44 0.20
CA VAL A 61 -5.83 -2.38 0.34
C VAL A 61 -6.41 -1.12 0.98
N ASN A 62 -5.53 -0.31 1.55
CA ASN A 62 -5.76 1.07 1.92
C ASN A 62 -5.51 1.99 0.72
N THR A 63 -6.31 3.02 0.58
CA THR A 63 -6.18 4.04 -0.48
C THR A 63 -6.77 5.36 -0.02
N ASP A 64 -6.22 6.47 -0.51
CA ASP A 64 -6.81 7.82 -0.43
C ASP A 64 -7.34 8.30 -1.81
N GLY A 65 -7.36 7.40 -2.80
CA GLY A 65 -7.62 7.72 -4.20
C GLY A 65 -6.36 7.97 -5.03
N THR A 66 -5.22 8.27 -4.40
CA THR A 66 -3.92 8.46 -5.07
C THR A 66 -3.09 7.19 -5.02
N PHE A 67 -2.91 6.61 -3.84
CA PHE A 67 -2.07 5.42 -3.66
C PHE A 67 -2.87 4.15 -3.39
N LEU A 68 -2.22 3.00 -3.52
CA LEU A 68 -2.69 1.68 -3.08
C LEU A 68 -1.64 1.10 -2.11
N GLY A 69 -2.04 0.67 -0.93
CA GLY A 69 -1.07 0.15 0.04
C GLY A 69 -1.67 -0.75 1.12
N HIS A 70 -0.82 -1.51 1.80
CA HIS A 70 -1.28 -2.37 2.89
C HIS A 70 -0.21 -2.50 3.97
N GLY A 71 -0.66 -2.45 5.22
CA GLY A 71 0.17 -2.66 6.40
C GLY A 71 0.15 -4.11 6.86
N GLY A 72 1.24 -4.56 7.47
CA GLY A 72 1.26 -5.82 8.21
C GLY A 72 1.30 -5.60 9.72
N TYR A 73 1.08 -6.66 10.48
CA TYR A 73 1.34 -6.67 11.91
C TYR A 73 2.86 -6.64 12.16
N GLY A 74 3.27 -5.76 13.07
CA GLY A 74 4.70 -5.52 13.37
C GLY A 74 5.23 -4.22 12.77
N GLY A 75 4.43 -3.47 11.99
CA GLY A 75 4.76 -2.11 11.55
C GLY A 75 5.29 -2.00 10.12
N GLN A 76 5.25 -3.07 9.34
CA GLN A 76 5.56 -3.04 7.91
C GLN A 76 4.45 -2.39 7.08
N PHE A 77 4.82 -1.75 5.98
CA PHE A 77 3.88 -1.16 5.04
C PHE A 77 4.47 -1.16 3.63
N MET A 78 3.62 -1.39 2.63
CA MET A 78 3.94 -1.14 1.23
C MET A 78 2.90 -0.21 0.64
N LEU A 79 3.34 0.76 -0.14
CA LEU A 79 2.51 1.75 -0.83
C LEU A 79 3.00 1.89 -2.27
N ALA A 80 2.06 1.96 -3.22
CA ALA A 80 2.32 2.20 -4.63
C ALA A 80 1.46 3.36 -5.12
N ASN A 81 2.06 4.29 -5.87
CA ASN A 81 1.37 5.38 -6.54
C ASN A 81 1.36 5.12 -8.07
N PRO A 82 0.21 4.80 -8.68
CA PRO A 82 0.12 4.56 -10.11
C PRO A 82 0.26 5.80 -11.00
N ASP A 83 0.24 7.00 -10.42
CA ASP A 83 0.36 8.25 -11.19
C ASP A 83 1.84 8.63 -11.40
N THR A 84 2.70 8.35 -10.43
CA THR A 84 4.16 8.57 -10.51
C THR A 84 4.94 7.31 -10.89
N GLY A 85 4.33 6.14 -10.74
CA GLY A 85 5.02 4.86 -10.93
C GLY A 85 5.91 4.46 -9.74
N THR A 86 5.81 5.17 -8.62
CA THR A 86 6.67 5.00 -7.44
C THR A 86 6.09 4.01 -6.44
N VAL A 87 6.97 3.25 -5.79
CA VAL A 87 6.63 2.30 -4.72
C VAL A 87 7.53 2.55 -3.53
N VAL A 88 6.93 2.65 -2.35
CA VAL A 88 7.65 2.80 -1.08
C VAL A 88 7.36 1.59 -0.20
N VAL A 89 8.42 0.98 0.34
CA VAL A 89 8.33 -0.18 1.22
C VAL A 89 9.05 0.12 2.51
N TYR A 90 8.41 -0.20 3.62
CA TYR A 90 8.99 -0.17 4.95
C TYR A 90 8.83 -1.54 5.61
N PHE A 91 9.92 -2.10 6.12
CA PHE A 91 9.90 -3.22 7.06
C PHE A 91 10.40 -2.73 8.41
N GLY A 92 9.63 -3.01 9.45
CA GLY A 92 9.98 -2.71 10.83
C GLY A 92 9.45 -3.76 11.78
N VAL A 93 9.84 -3.63 13.05
CA VAL A 93 9.37 -4.47 14.16
C VAL A 93 8.92 -3.56 15.29
N LEU A 94 7.61 -3.56 15.56
CA LEU A 94 7.03 -2.90 16.72
C LEU A 94 7.06 -3.84 17.92
N GLU A 95 7.91 -3.51 18.89
CA GLU A 95 8.04 -4.26 20.13
C GLU A 95 7.01 -3.80 21.17
N ASN A 96 5.74 -4.14 20.93
CA ASN A 96 4.65 -3.92 21.88
C ASN A 96 3.65 -5.08 21.86
N LYS A 97 2.76 -5.12 22.86
CA LYS A 97 1.80 -6.24 23.04
C LYS A 97 0.80 -6.40 21.89
N SER A 98 0.55 -5.35 21.12
CA SER A 98 -0.44 -5.34 20.03
C SER A 98 0.16 -5.53 18.64
N ALA A 99 1.49 -5.53 18.50
CA ALA A 99 2.20 -5.45 17.22
C ALA A 99 1.67 -4.32 16.31
N PHE A 100 1.14 -3.26 16.93
CA PHE A 100 0.48 -2.15 16.28
C PHE A 100 0.61 -0.90 17.14
N ASP A 101 1.05 0.20 16.53
CA ASP A 101 1.10 1.53 17.13
C ASP A 101 0.62 2.53 16.07
N ARG A 102 -0.41 3.28 16.44
CA ARG A 102 -1.03 4.27 15.56
C ARG A 102 -0.26 5.57 15.47
N ALA A 103 0.32 6.00 16.59
CA ALA A 103 1.15 7.21 16.64
C ALA A 103 2.39 7.06 15.76
N PHE A 104 2.84 5.82 15.54
CA PHE A 104 3.88 5.48 14.57
C PHE A 104 3.35 5.29 13.14
N SER A 105 2.33 4.46 12.95
CA SER A 105 1.89 4.07 11.60
C SER A 105 1.23 5.18 10.80
N ASP A 106 0.47 6.08 11.43
CA ASP A 106 -0.22 7.15 10.69
C ASP A 106 0.77 8.17 10.08
N PRO A 107 1.77 8.70 10.81
CA PRO A 107 2.82 9.53 10.21
C PRO A 107 3.67 8.80 9.18
N LEU A 108 3.99 7.51 9.41
CA LEU A 108 4.74 6.70 8.45
C LEU A 108 4.03 6.64 7.09
N VAL A 109 2.74 6.30 7.08
CA VAL A 109 1.98 6.19 5.81
C VAL A 109 1.88 7.55 5.11
N LYS A 110 1.71 8.66 5.86
CA LYS A 110 1.70 10.01 5.28
C LYS A 110 3.03 10.35 4.61
N MET A 111 4.15 10.18 5.30
CA MET A 111 5.48 10.41 4.73
C MET A 111 5.71 9.53 3.50
N MET A 112 5.32 8.25 3.54
CA MET A 112 5.42 7.36 2.37
C MET A 112 4.56 7.83 1.19
N ALA A 113 3.37 8.35 1.43
CA ALA A 113 2.50 8.89 0.40
C ALA A 113 3.08 10.17 -0.23
N GLU A 114 3.67 11.05 0.59
CA GLU A 114 4.39 12.25 0.13
C GLU A 114 5.58 11.87 -0.77
N LEU A 115 6.44 10.95 -0.34
CA LEU A 115 7.57 10.46 -1.13
C LEU A 115 7.14 9.77 -2.43
N ALA A 116 5.98 9.11 -2.44
CA ALA A 116 5.45 8.46 -3.62
C ALA A 116 4.78 9.44 -4.60
N ALA A 117 4.51 10.68 -4.19
CA ALA A 117 3.88 11.70 -5.00
C ALA A 117 4.87 12.65 -5.70
N GLU A 118 6.17 12.57 -5.36
CA GLU A 118 7.27 13.18 -6.12
C GLU A 118 7.38 12.62 -7.55
#